data_AF-A0AAW9RC49-F1
#
_entry.id   AF-A0AAW9RC49-F1
#
_cell.length_a   1.000
_cell.length_b   1.000
_cell.length_c   1.000
_cell.angle_alpha   90.00
_cell.angle_beta   90.00
_cell.angle_gamma   90.00
#
_symmetry.space_group_name_H-M   'P 1'
#
loop_
_entity.id
_entity.type
_entity.pdbx_description
1 polymer ?
#
loop_
_entity_poly.entity_id
_entity_poly.type
_entity_poly.pdbx_seq_one_letter_code
_entity_poly.pdbx_strand_id
1 'polypeptide(L)'
;MHPTGSAAIVIVLLASATLTTFGPASAQAADTQTVKDIMTQQVVPASDTIWGASELATDAEWKPVGDAARVLVKAGESLSGGGASEVEQAWIAQPEWQAFNQQMIDAARQILIAVEQRDEEALFNIGNDALYPPCAGCHERYMPK
;
A
#
# COMPACT_ATOMS: atom_id res chain seq x y z
N MET A 1 31.17 -47.01 -51.44
CA MET A 1 31.65 -48.14 -50.61
C MET A 1 31.79 -47.62 -49.19
N HIS A 2 30.93 -48.03 -48.26
CA HIS A 2 31.14 -47.77 -46.83
C HIS A 2 32.10 -48.83 -46.27
N PRO A 3 33.03 -48.43 -45.40
CA PRO A 3 33.11 -49.03 -44.05
C PRO A 3 33.33 -47.95 -42.97
N THR A 4 32.47 -47.85 -41.95
CA THR A 4 32.56 -48.48 -40.61
C THR A 4 33.88 -48.24 -39.85
N GLY A 5 33.80 -47.58 -38.69
CA GLY A 5 34.88 -47.56 -37.69
C GLY A 5 34.61 -46.62 -36.52
N SER A 6 34.12 -47.18 -35.42
CA SER A 6 33.82 -46.53 -34.14
C SER A 6 35.04 -46.05 -33.35
N ALA A 7 34.74 -45.25 -32.31
CA ALA A 7 35.53 -44.94 -31.10
C ALA A 7 36.53 -43.77 -31.25
N ALA A 8 36.69 -42.83 -30.31
CA ALA A 8 36.22 -42.74 -28.94
C ALA A 8 35.98 -41.26 -28.59
N ILE A 9 34.88 -40.99 -27.89
CA ILE A 9 34.59 -39.70 -27.26
C ILE A 9 35.48 -39.63 -26.00
N VAL A 10 36.43 -38.69 -25.96
CA VAL A 10 37.10 -38.30 -24.72
C VAL A 10 36.33 -37.11 -24.14
N ILE A 11 35.43 -37.41 -23.19
CA ILE A 11 34.83 -36.41 -22.30
C ILE A 11 35.94 -35.92 -21.37
N VAL A 12 36.38 -34.68 -21.55
CA VAL A 12 37.10 -33.95 -20.50
C VAL A 12 36.07 -33.17 -19.70
N LEU A 13 35.61 -33.77 -18.61
CA LEU A 13 34.83 -33.12 -17.56
C LEU A 13 35.75 -32.10 -16.85
N LEU A 14 35.69 -30.83 -17.24
CA LEU A 14 36.09 -29.75 -16.34
C LEU A 14 34.93 -29.47 -15.39
N ALA A 15 35.00 -30.04 -14.20
CA ALA A 15 34.11 -29.74 -13.09
C ALA A 15 34.41 -28.32 -12.58
N SER A 16 33.75 -27.32 -13.14
CA SER A 16 33.66 -25.99 -12.56
C SER A 16 32.67 -26.03 -11.41
N ALA A 17 33.16 -26.25 -10.19
CA ALA A 17 32.39 -26.12 -8.97
C ALA A 17 32.08 -24.63 -8.73
N THR A 18 31.00 -24.13 -9.31
CA THR A 18 30.39 -22.86 -8.92
C THR A 18 29.80 -23.02 -7.52
N LEU A 19 30.50 -22.51 -6.51
CA LEU A 19 29.94 -22.28 -5.18
C LEU A 19 28.82 -21.24 -5.30
N THR A 20 27.57 -21.70 -5.41
CA THR A 20 26.40 -20.87 -5.17
C THR A 20 26.33 -20.58 -3.68
N THR A 21 26.80 -19.40 -3.27
CA THR A 21 26.49 -18.84 -1.96
C THR A 21 24.99 -18.51 -1.92
N PHE A 22 24.18 -19.39 -1.32
CA PHE A 22 22.84 -19.02 -0.89
C PHE A 22 23.00 -18.02 0.26
N GLY A 23 22.87 -16.73 -0.04
CA GLY A 23 22.73 -15.71 1.00
C GLY A 23 21.44 -15.99 1.78
N PRO A 24 21.40 -15.72 3.10
CA PRO A 24 20.15 -15.82 3.84
C PRO A 24 19.14 -14.89 3.16
N ALA A 25 17.97 -15.42 2.82
CA ALA A 25 16.82 -14.58 2.50
C ALA A 25 16.66 -13.62 3.66
N SER A 26 16.75 -12.32 3.41
CA SER A 26 16.42 -11.30 4.39
C SER A 26 15.01 -11.62 4.88
N ALA A 27 14.89 -12.17 6.10
CA ALA A 27 13.62 -12.22 6.78
C ALA A 27 13.23 -10.76 6.95
N GLN A 28 12.34 -10.27 6.10
CA GLN A 28 11.71 -8.98 6.29
C GLN A 28 11.14 -9.05 7.71
N ALA A 29 11.63 -8.20 8.61
CA ALA A 29 11.14 -8.15 9.98
C ALA A 29 9.62 -8.10 9.89
N ALA A 30 8.93 -9.08 10.50
CA ALA A 30 7.48 -9.11 10.50
C ALA A 30 7.01 -7.76 11.03
N ASP A 31 6.27 -7.02 10.21
CA ASP A 31 5.75 -5.73 10.60
C ASP A 31 4.85 -5.96 11.82
N THR A 32 5.29 -5.46 12.98
CA THR A 32 4.56 -5.62 14.23
C THR A 32 3.39 -4.64 14.35
N GLN A 33 3.23 -3.75 13.36
CA GLN A 33 2.18 -2.75 13.37
C GLN A 33 0.81 -3.40 13.16
N THR A 34 -0.13 -3.14 14.06
CA THR A 34 -1.51 -3.61 13.91
C THR A 34 -2.28 -2.71 12.94
N VAL A 35 -3.41 -3.19 12.41
CA VAL A 35 -4.33 -2.34 11.65
C VAL A 35 -4.77 -1.15 12.50
N LYS A 36 -5.04 -1.38 13.79
CA LYS A 36 -5.42 -0.33 14.73
C LYS A 36 -4.33 0.75 14.85
N ASP A 37 -3.07 0.36 14.87
CA ASP A 37 -1.96 1.33 14.92
C ASP A 37 -1.89 2.16 13.64
N ILE A 38 -2.01 1.54 12.45
CA ILE A 38 -2.08 2.29 11.18
C ILE A 38 -3.25 3.28 11.22
N MET A 39 -4.43 2.81 11.63
CA MET A 39 -5.63 3.63 11.67
C MET A 39 -5.48 4.82 12.62
N THR A 40 -5.03 4.59 13.85
CA THR A 40 -5.00 5.62 14.90
C THR A 40 -3.82 6.58 14.76
N GLN A 41 -2.69 6.14 14.22
CA GLN A 41 -1.49 6.96 14.14
C GLN A 41 -1.33 7.66 12.79
N GLN A 42 -1.99 7.17 11.74
CA GLN A 42 -1.83 7.71 10.38
C GLN A 42 -3.17 8.10 9.77
N VAL A 43 -4.14 7.17 9.69
CA VAL A 43 -5.39 7.43 8.95
C VAL A 43 -6.22 8.51 9.61
N VAL A 44 -6.52 8.37 10.91
CA VAL A 44 -7.33 9.33 11.67
C VAL A 44 -6.76 10.75 11.63
N PRO A 45 -5.51 11.04 12.02
CA PRO A 45 -5.00 12.41 12.00
C PRO A 45 -4.92 12.99 10.57
N ALA A 46 -4.66 12.16 9.56
CA ALA A 46 -4.65 12.61 8.18
C ALA A 46 -6.06 12.96 7.68
N SER A 47 -7.06 12.10 7.96
CA SER A 47 -8.45 12.37 7.59
C SER A 47 -9.01 13.59 8.32
N ASP A 48 -8.66 13.76 9.60
CA ASP A 48 -9.07 14.94 10.39
C ASP A 48 -8.49 16.23 9.80
N THR A 49 -7.23 16.19 9.33
CA THR A 49 -6.60 17.34 8.65
C THR A 49 -7.32 17.67 7.34
N ILE A 50 -7.74 16.66 6.57
CA ILE A 50 -8.44 16.83 5.30
C ILE A 50 -9.85 17.40 5.54
N TRP A 51 -10.64 16.81 6.42
CA TRP A 51 -12.01 17.26 6.70
C TRP A 51 -12.09 18.55 7.50
N GLY A 52 -11.05 18.88 8.26
CA GLY A 52 -10.94 20.15 9.00
C GLY A 52 -10.48 21.33 8.15
N ALA A 53 -10.05 21.09 6.91
CA ALA A 53 -9.56 22.14 6.03
C ALA A 53 -10.71 23.02 5.51
N SER A 54 -10.57 24.33 5.69
CA SER A 54 -11.51 25.33 5.19
C SER A 54 -10.82 26.70 5.05
N GLU A 55 -11.37 27.56 4.20
CA GLU A 55 -10.94 28.94 3.94
C GLU A 55 -9.44 29.04 3.58
N LEU A 56 -8.93 28.08 2.79
CA LEU A 56 -7.49 27.97 2.49
C LEU A 56 -7.05 29.00 1.44
N ALA A 57 -6.22 29.98 1.83
CA ALA A 57 -5.81 31.07 0.95
C ALA A 57 -4.36 30.95 0.47
N THR A 58 -3.48 30.37 1.28
CA THR A 58 -2.03 30.41 1.08
C THR A 58 -1.43 29.03 0.90
N ASP A 59 -0.28 28.95 0.23
CA ASP A 59 0.46 27.70 0.06
C ASP A 59 0.77 27.00 1.39
N ALA A 60 0.98 27.78 2.45
CA ALA A 60 1.24 27.27 3.79
C ALA A 60 0.01 26.57 4.40
N GLU A 61 -1.20 27.02 4.09
CA GLU A 61 -2.47 26.41 4.54
C GLU A 61 -2.83 25.17 3.72
N TRP A 62 -2.51 25.18 2.42
CA TRP A 62 -2.74 24.02 1.55
C TRP A 62 -1.74 22.88 1.76
N LYS A 63 -0.52 23.19 2.19
CA LYS A 63 0.54 22.18 2.35
C LYS A 63 0.17 21.05 3.33
N PRO A 64 -0.37 21.31 4.54
CA PRO A 64 -0.83 20.27 5.46
C PRO A 64 -1.86 19.31 4.85
N VAL A 65 -2.81 19.81 4.04
CA VAL A 65 -3.82 18.97 3.37
C VAL A 65 -3.15 18.00 2.38
N GLY A 66 -2.22 18.51 1.57
CA GLY A 66 -1.45 17.67 0.65
C GLY A 66 -0.55 16.65 1.37
N ASP A 67 0.06 17.03 2.50
CA ASP A 67 0.84 16.11 3.33
C ASP A 67 -0.05 15.00 3.91
N ALA A 68 -1.23 15.35 4.43
CA ALA A 68 -2.21 14.41 4.96
C ALA A 68 -2.70 13.43 3.90
N ALA A 69 -3.02 13.90 2.68
CA ALA A 69 -3.40 13.03 1.58
C ALA A 69 -2.28 12.04 1.20
N ARG A 70 -1.00 12.47 1.22
CA ARG A 70 0.14 11.56 1.05
C ARG A 70 0.26 10.54 2.18
N VAL A 71 -0.04 10.93 3.42
CA VAL A 71 -0.10 9.98 4.54
C VAL A 71 -1.20 8.94 4.31
N LEU A 72 -2.39 9.32 3.86
CA LEU A 72 -3.46 8.37 3.56
C LEU A 72 -3.09 7.38 2.45
N VAL A 73 -2.43 7.84 1.38
CA VAL A 73 -1.93 6.93 0.32
C VAL A 73 -0.99 5.88 0.92
N LYS A 74 0.01 6.31 1.69
CA LYS A 74 0.99 5.41 2.32
C LYS A 74 0.35 4.48 3.35
N ALA A 75 -0.58 5.00 4.16
CA ALA A 75 -1.30 4.20 5.14
C ALA A 75 -2.15 3.13 4.45
N GLY A 76 -2.79 3.46 3.32
CA GLY A 76 -3.51 2.47 2.50
C GLY A 76 -2.57 1.42 1.90
N GLU A 77 -1.38 1.81 1.44
CA GLU A 77 -0.36 0.85 0.98
C GLU A 77 0.05 -0.09 2.13
N SER A 78 0.24 0.42 3.35
CA SER A 78 0.47 -0.42 4.54
C SER A 78 -0.70 -1.35 4.84
N LEU A 79 -1.94 -0.86 4.79
CA LEU A 79 -3.16 -1.67 5.02
C LEU A 79 -3.36 -2.78 3.98
N SER A 80 -2.72 -2.67 2.80
CA SER A 80 -2.70 -3.75 1.81
C SER A 80 -1.85 -4.94 2.27
N GLY A 81 -0.91 -4.73 3.19
CA GLY A 81 -0.10 -5.77 3.83
C GLY A 81 -0.72 -6.40 5.09
N GLY A 82 -1.85 -5.87 5.55
CA GLY A 82 -2.56 -6.36 6.74
C GLY A 82 -1.96 -5.85 8.04
N GLY A 83 -2.24 -6.55 9.14
CA GLY A 83 -1.71 -6.25 10.47
C GLY A 83 -0.96 -7.43 11.09
N ALA A 84 -0.45 -7.25 12.30
CA ALA A 84 0.41 -8.22 12.97
C ALA A 84 -0.26 -9.58 13.31
N SER A 85 -1.60 -9.66 13.35
CA SER A 85 -2.32 -10.90 13.72
C SER A 85 -2.78 -11.72 12.51
N GLU A 86 -2.95 -13.04 12.69
CA GLU A 86 -3.51 -13.93 11.66
C GLU A 86 -4.90 -13.49 11.17
N VAL A 87 -5.70 -12.88 12.07
CA VAL A 87 -7.03 -12.36 11.73
C VAL A 87 -6.92 -11.15 10.80
N GLU A 88 -6.02 -10.22 11.09
CA GLU A 88 -5.77 -9.06 10.23
C GLU A 88 -5.16 -9.48 8.89
N GLN A 89 -4.31 -10.51 8.88
CA GLN A 89 -3.79 -11.13 7.66
C GLN A 89 -4.89 -11.85 6.87
N ALA A 90 -5.94 -12.36 7.52
CA ALA A 90 -7.07 -12.94 6.80
C ALA A 90 -7.97 -11.87 6.13
N TRP A 91 -7.95 -10.62 6.62
CA TRP A 91 -8.73 -9.54 6.03
C TRP A 91 -8.23 -9.12 4.65
N ILE A 92 -6.91 -9.09 4.43
CA ILE A 92 -6.36 -8.66 3.12
C ILE A 92 -6.70 -9.61 1.98
N ALA A 93 -7.07 -10.86 2.29
CA ALA A 93 -7.55 -11.82 1.29
C ALA A 93 -9.01 -11.57 0.87
N GLN A 94 -9.74 -10.71 1.60
CA GLN A 94 -11.14 -10.41 1.30
C GLN A 94 -11.23 -9.35 0.20
N PRO A 95 -11.99 -9.59 -0.88
CA PRO A 95 -12.16 -8.62 -1.97
C PRO A 95 -12.69 -7.26 -1.49
N GLU A 96 -13.58 -7.24 -0.50
CA GLU A 96 -14.17 -6.02 0.04
C GLU A 96 -13.14 -5.16 0.78
N TRP A 97 -12.23 -5.78 1.54
CA TRP A 97 -11.11 -5.07 2.19
C TRP A 97 -10.26 -4.36 1.13
N GLN A 98 -9.85 -5.09 0.10
CA GLN A 98 -9.03 -4.55 -0.99
C GLN A 98 -9.76 -3.40 -1.70
N ALA A 99 -11.06 -3.57 -1.96
CA ALA A 99 -11.88 -2.56 -2.63
C ALA A 99 -12.00 -1.26 -1.80
N PHE A 100 -12.35 -1.36 -0.51
CA PHE A 100 -12.46 -0.17 0.35
C PHE A 100 -11.12 0.53 0.50
N ASN A 101 -10.04 -0.22 0.71
CA ASN A 101 -8.71 0.35 0.85
C ASN A 101 -8.25 1.05 -0.44
N GLN A 102 -8.51 0.45 -1.60
CA GLN A 102 -8.18 1.06 -2.89
C GLN A 102 -8.99 2.34 -3.14
N GLN A 103 -10.29 2.34 -2.82
CA GLN A 103 -11.14 3.53 -2.92
C GLN A 103 -10.63 4.68 -2.03
N MET A 104 -10.20 4.39 -0.80
CA MET A 104 -9.58 5.39 0.08
C MET A 104 -8.29 5.97 -0.53
N ILE A 105 -7.40 5.11 -1.05
CA ILE A 105 -6.16 5.55 -1.71
C ILE A 105 -6.47 6.43 -2.92
N ASP A 106 -7.46 6.06 -3.74
CA ASP A 106 -7.82 6.82 -4.93
C ASP A 106 -8.48 8.15 -4.59
N ALA A 107 -9.31 8.21 -3.54
CA ALA A 107 -9.84 9.47 -3.02
C ALA A 107 -8.71 10.38 -2.50
N ALA A 108 -7.72 9.83 -1.78
CA ALA A 108 -6.55 10.59 -1.33
C ALA A 108 -5.73 11.15 -2.50
N ARG A 109 -5.60 10.41 -3.61
CA ARG A 109 -4.96 10.91 -4.85
C ARG A 109 -5.77 12.03 -5.50
N GLN A 110 -7.10 11.94 -5.50
CA GLN A 110 -7.95 13.02 -5.99
C GLN A 110 -7.80 14.29 -5.12
N ILE A 111 -7.65 14.15 -3.81
CA ILE A 111 -7.36 15.28 -2.92
C ILE A 111 -6.03 15.95 -3.28
N LEU A 112 -4.99 15.18 -3.65
CA LEU A 112 -3.73 15.77 -4.11
C LEU A 112 -3.92 16.65 -5.35
N ILE A 113 -4.77 16.22 -6.29
CA ILE A 113 -5.12 17.01 -7.48
C ILE A 113 -5.86 18.29 -7.07
N ALA A 114 -6.85 18.22 -6.17
CA ALA A 114 -7.57 19.39 -5.67
C ALA A 114 -6.62 20.37 -4.95
N VAL A 115 -5.66 19.87 -4.16
CA VAL A 115 -4.63 20.68 -3.50
C VAL A 115 -3.75 21.40 -4.52
N GLU A 116 -3.31 20.72 -5.58
CA GLU A 116 -2.52 21.31 -6.66
C GLU A 116 -3.29 22.39 -7.42
N GLN A 117 -4.60 22.18 -7.62
CA GLN A 117 -5.49 23.11 -8.30
C GLN A 117 -6.00 24.24 -7.42
N ARG A 118 -5.74 24.19 -6.10
CA ARG A 118 -6.30 25.12 -5.10
C ARG A 118 -7.83 25.14 -5.14
N ASP A 119 -8.43 23.97 -5.34
CA ASP A 119 -9.88 23.81 -5.50
C ASP A 119 -10.50 23.29 -4.19
N GLU A 120 -11.03 24.23 -3.40
CA GLU A 120 -11.62 23.94 -2.09
C GLU A 120 -12.98 23.23 -2.21
N GLU A 121 -13.75 23.53 -3.26
CA GLU A 121 -15.01 22.86 -3.53
C GLU A 121 -14.76 21.39 -3.91
N ALA A 122 -13.78 21.13 -4.78
CA ALA A 122 -13.36 19.77 -5.09
C ALA A 122 -12.84 19.05 -3.84
N LEU A 123 -12.00 19.68 -3.02
CA LEU A 123 -11.53 19.11 -1.76
C LEU A 123 -12.69 18.68 -0.86
N PHE A 124 -13.69 19.55 -0.67
CA PHE A 124 -14.87 19.27 0.13
C PHE A 124 -15.69 18.11 -0.45
N ASN A 125 -15.99 18.13 -1.75
CA ASN A 125 -16.78 17.09 -2.40
C ASN A 125 -16.08 15.73 -2.37
N ILE A 126 -14.78 15.68 -2.67
CA ILE A 126 -14.00 14.43 -2.59
C ILE A 126 -13.97 13.89 -1.15
N GLY A 127 -13.79 14.77 -0.17
CA GLY A 127 -13.81 14.40 1.25
C GLY A 127 -15.11 13.72 1.69
N ASN A 128 -16.25 14.19 1.21
CA ASN A 128 -17.57 13.67 1.59
C ASN A 128 -18.03 12.49 0.72
N ASP A 129 -17.83 12.57 -0.59
CA ASP A 129 -18.47 11.65 -1.54
C ASP A 129 -17.55 10.50 -1.96
N ALA A 130 -16.23 10.67 -1.88
CA ALA A 130 -15.26 9.66 -2.30
C ALA A 130 -14.45 9.10 -1.13
N LEU A 131 -14.01 9.94 -0.18
CA LEU A 131 -13.17 9.51 0.94
C LEU A 131 -13.97 8.90 2.09
N TYR A 132 -15.10 9.49 2.49
CA TYR A 132 -15.89 9.00 3.62
C TYR A 132 -16.52 7.60 3.41
N PRO A 133 -17.15 7.28 2.26
CA PRO A 133 -17.83 6.00 2.08
C PRO A 133 -16.96 4.74 2.29
N PRO A 134 -15.70 4.64 1.76
CA PRO A 134 -14.86 3.47 2.02
C PRO A 134 -14.47 3.35 3.50
N CYS A 135 -14.29 4.46 4.22
CA CYS A 135 -14.02 4.44 5.66
C CYS A 135 -15.20 3.81 6.42
N ALA A 136 -16.42 4.27 6.13
CA ALA A 136 -17.63 3.75 6.77
C ALA A 136 -17.84 2.26 6.46
N GLY A 137 -17.73 1.86 5.19
CA GLY A 137 -17.91 0.47 4.77
C GLY A 137 -16.86 -0.48 5.33
N CYS A 138 -15.59 -0.07 5.35
CA CYS A 138 -14.53 -0.87 5.95
C CYS A 138 -14.74 -1.04 7.47
N HIS A 139 -15.07 0.03 8.18
CA HIS A 139 -15.31 -0.03 9.63
C HIS A 139 -16.56 -0.83 9.99
N GLU A 140 -17.62 -0.78 9.20
CA GLU A 140 -18.80 -1.62 9.42
C GLU A 140 -18.43 -3.11 9.43
N ARG A 141 -17.51 -3.51 8.53
CA ARG A 141 -17.17 -4.92 8.30
C ARG A 141 -16.03 -5.46 9.15
N TYR A 142 -15.01 -4.64 9.40
CA TYR A 142 -13.72 -5.09 9.95
C TYR A 142 -13.30 -4.42 11.25
N MET A 143 -13.95 -3.32 11.67
CA MET A 143 -13.64 -2.71 12.96
C MET A 143 -14.21 -3.58 14.09
N PRO A 144 -13.36 -4.10 15.00
CA PRO A 144 -13.85 -4.83 16.17
C PRO A 144 -14.80 -3.96 17.00
N LYS A 145 -15.87 -4.59 17.53
CA LYS A 145 -16.86 -3.93 18.40
C LYS A 145 -16.46 -3.98 19.87
#